data_AF-F2K300-F1
#
_entry.id   AF-F2K300-F1
#
_cell.length_a   1.000
_cell.length_b   1.000
_cell.length_c   1.000
_cell.angle_alpha   90.00
_cell.angle_beta   90.00
_cell.angle_gamma   90.00
#
_symmetry.space_group_name_H-M   'P 1'
#
loop_
_entity.id
_entity.type
_entity.pdbx_description
1 polymer ?
#
loop_
_entity_poly.entity_id
_entity_poly.type
_entity_poly.pdbx_seq_one_letter_code
_entity_poly.pdbx_strand_id
1 'polypeptide(L)'
;MKNAKKLIVAAIVLPLTLSATGAFAFGGKDHGRKFESKMERGFCGGGIDRGMFKKLDLTDEQKDKIKSLKSENRVQKKAFFVEHFSKDMKERDANRAKVQDLVLAESFDAEAASQLADEMAKKKSLLMVKKMEAQHAMLSVLTAEQKEKFVAFQKEKVERCEEKVMRHIEKGQ
;
A
#
# COMPACT_ATOMS: atom_id res chain seq x y z
N MET A 1 -40.28 7.83 -73.64
CA MET A 1 -38.99 7.55 -74.32
C MET A 1 -37.98 8.62 -73.97
N LYS A 2 -36.75 8.17 -73.68
CA LYS A 2 -35.46 8.89 -73.55
C LYS A 2 -34.87 8.76 -72.14
N ASN A 3 -33.88 7.88 -72.12
CA ASN A 3 -33.12 7.38 -70.99
C ASN A 3 -32.04 8.39 -70.60
N ALA A 4 -31.68 8.48 -69.31
CA ALA A 4 -30.28 8.55 -68.89
C ALA A 4 -30.15 8.41 -67.37
N LYS A 5 -29.45 7.34 -66.99
CA LYS A 5 -28.95 7.04 -65.64
C LYS A 5 -27.88 8.05 -65.25
N LYS A 6 -27.92 8.56 -64.02
CA LYS A 6 -26.71 9.02 -63.29
C LYS A 6 -26.81 8.54 -61.85
N LEU A 7 -26.10 7.45 -61.60
CA LEU A 7 -25.76 6.95 -60.27
C LEU A 7 -24.84 7.99 -59.61
N ILE A 8 -25.27 8.56 -58.49
CA ILE A 8 -24.35 9.23 -57.56
C ILE A 8 -24.27 8.33 -56.34
N VAL A 9 -23.18 7.56 -56.31
CA VAL A 9 -22.72 6.80 -55.16
C VAL A 9 -22.33 7.82 -54.09
N ALA A 10 -23.19 8.01 -53.09
CA ALA A 10 -22.82 8.74 -51.89
C ALA A 10 -21.83 7.86 -51.11
N ALA A 11 -20.56 8.24 -51.16
CA ALA A 11 -19.49 7.62 -50.39
C ALA A 11 -19.83 7.74 -48.89
N ILE A 12 -20.06 6.60 -48.25
CA ILE A 12 -20.15 6.50 -46.78
C ILE A 12 -18.75 6.77 -46.25
N VAL A 13 -18.50 8.01 -45.86
CA VAL A 13 -17.31 8.39 -45.10
C VAL A 13 -17.56 8.00 -43.64
N LEU A 14 -17.11 6.81 -43.26
CA LEU A 14 -16.88 6.45 -41.87
C LEU A 14 -15.36 6.27 -41.69
N PRO A 15 -14.71 7.22 -41.02
CA PRO A 15 -13.91 6.85 -39.85
C PRO A 15 -14.04 7.94 -38.77
N LEU A 16 -14.19 7.63 -37.49
CA LEU A 16 -13.12 7.10 -36.65
C LEU A 16 -13.75 6.35 -35.47
N THR A 17 -13.71 5.03 -35.52
CA THR A 17 -13.93 4.22 -34.32
C THR A 17 -12.75 4.43 -33.38
N LEU A 18 -13.03 4.90 -32.16
CA LEU A 18 -12.08 4.93 -31.06
C LEU A 18 -11.49 3.53 -30.85
N SER A 19 -10.26 3.31 -31.31
CA SER A 19 -9.46 2.16 -30.92
C SER A 19 -8.78 2.46 -29.58
N ALA A 20 -9.57 2.56 -28.50
CA ALA A 20 -9.04 2.49 -27.15
C ALA A 20 -8.88 1.01 -26.77
N THR A 21 -7.92 0.32 -27.38
CA THR A 21 -7.46 -0.97 -26.86
C THR A 21 -6.64 -0.69 -25.60
N GLY A 22 -7.34 -0.53 -24.48
CA GLY A 22 -6.75 -0.54 -23.15
C GLY A 22 -6.31 -1.95 -22.80
N ALA A 23 -5.03 -2.24 -22.96
CA ALA A 23 -4.39 -3.39 -22.34
C ALA A 23 -3.18 -2.91 -21.54
N PHE A 24 -3.42 -2.11 -20.50
CA PHE A 24 -2.45 -1.95 -19.43
C PHE A 24 -2.43 -3.23 -18.59
N ALA A 25 -1.78 -4.27 -19.11
CA ALA A 25 -1.47 -5.47 -18.35
C ALA A 25 -0.31 -5.16 -17.39
N PHE A 26 -0.62 -4.49 -16.27
CA PHE A 26 0.32 -4.27 -15.18
C PHE A 26 0.52 -5.59 -14.40
N GLY A 27 1.18 -6.56 -15.01
CA GLY A 27 1.23 -7.94 -14.51
C GLY A 27 2.51 -8.71 -14.83
N GLY A 28 3.63 -8.03 -15.13
CA GLY A 28 4.93 -8.69 -15.26
C GLY A 28 5.50 -9.14 -13.91
N LYS A 29 5.82 -10.43 -13.78
CA LYS A 29 6.66 -10.98 -12.69
C LYS A 29 8.11 -10.57 -12.94
N ASP A 30 8.40 -9.30 -12.75
CA ASP A 30 9.77 -8.78 -12.77
C ASP A 30 10.34 -8.72 -11.37
N HIS A 31 11.50 -9.34 -11.17
CA HIS A 31 12.21 -9.35 -9.90
C HIS A 31 12.75 -7.97 -9.51
N GLY A 32 12.92 -7.04 -10.47
CA GLY A 32 13.28 -5.63 -10.24
C GLY A 32 12.16 -4.82 -9.57
N ARG A 33 10.89 -5.10 -9.88
CA ARG A 33 9.73 -4.39 -9.29
C ARG A 33 9.52 -4.68 -7.81
N LYS A 34 10.23 -5.65 -7.22
CA LYS A 34 10.16 -5.93 -5.78
C LYS A 34 10.83 -4.86 -4.93
N PHE A 35 11.88 -4.20 -5.43
CA PHE A 35 12.55 -3.13 -4.68
C PHE A 35 11.70 -1.86 -4.71
N GLU A 36 11.24 -1.46 -5.90
CA GLU A 36 10.37 -0.31 -6.13
C GLU A 36 9.02 -0.43 -5.38
N SER A 37 8.34 -1.58 -5.49
CA SER A 37 7.10 -1.88 -4.74
C SER A 37 7.31 -1.94 -3.21
N LYS A 38 8.55 -2.12 -2.73
CA LYS A 38 8.86 -2.04 -1.30
C LYS A 38 9.22 -0.61 -0.88
N MET A 39 9.80 0.22 -1.75
CA MET A 39 9.96 1.67 -1.52
C MET A 39 8.62 2.35 -1.32
N GLU A 40 7.67 2.11 -2.21
CA GLU A 40 6.32 2.68 -2.15
C GLU A 40 5.54 2.28 -0.87
N ARG A 41 5.89 1.14 -0.27
CA ARG A 41 5.29 0.62 0.98
C ARG A 41 6.06 1.00 2.25
N GLY A 42 7.08 1.86 2.16
CA GLY A 42 7.92 2.26 3.30
C GLY A 42 9.02 1.23 3.58
N PHE A 43 10.00 1.15 2.68
CA PHE A 43 11.09 0.15 2.67
C PHE A 43 11.82 0.01 4.01
N CYS A 44 12.03 1.13 4.70
CA CYS A 44 12.75 1.20 5.97
C CYS A 44 11.86 1.44 7.19
N GLY A 45 10.57 1.08 7.11
CA GLY A 45 9.65 1.25 8.23
C GLY A 45 10.14 0.57 9.51
N GLY A 46 10.32 1.35 10.58
CA GLY A 46 10.65 0.94 11.96
C GLY A 46 9.55 0.16 12.67
N GLY A 47 8.90 -0.77 11.95
CA GLY A 47 7.94 -1.68 12.54
C GLY A 47 8.64 -2.72 13.42
N ILE A 48 7.91 -3.19 14.44
CA ILE A 48 8.45 -4.23 15.30
C ILE A 48 8.50 -5.56 14.55
N ASP A 49 9.71 -6.07 14.34
CA ASP A 49 9.95 -7.35 13.70
C ASP A 49 9.77 -8.50 14.69
N ARG A 50 9.19 -9.61 14.23
CA ARG A 50 9.13 -10.85 15.02
C ARG A 50 10.52 -11.38 15.35
N GLY A 51 11.49 -11.17 14.45
CA GLY A 51 12.88 -11.58 14.66
C GLY A 51 13.60 -10.75 15.72
N MET A 52 13.15 -9.53 16.00
CA MET A 52 13.84 -8.64 16.94
C MET A 52 13.60 -9.06 18.39
N PHE A 53 12.35 -9.39 18.75
CA PHE A 53 12.04 -9.92 20.09
C PHE A 53 12.78 -11.22 20.42
N LYS A 54 13.13 -12.03 19.41
CA LYS A 54 13.92 -13.25 19.63
C LYS A 54 15.37 -12.96 20.05
N LYS A 55 15.87 -11.74 19.81
CA LYS A 55 17.23 -11.30 20.14
C LYS A 55 17.31 -10.54 21.46
N LEU A 56 16.20 -10.38 22.19
CA LEU A 56 16.15 -9.64 23.45
C LEU A 56 16.29 -10.52 24.69
N ASP A 57 16.71 -11.78 24.52
CA ASP A 57 16.89 -12.73 25.62
C ASP A 57 15.69 -12.77 26.56
N LEU A 58 14.49 -12.93 25.99
CA LEU A 58 13.24 -12.91 26.75
C LEU A 58 13.16 -14.13 27.69
N THR A 59 12.64 -13.92 28.90
CA THR A 59 12.25 -15.02 29.79
C THR A 59 11.08 -15.79 29.20
N ASP A 60 10.86 -17.03 29.64
CA ASP A 60 9.76 -17.84 29.12
C ASP A 60 8.39 -17.23 29.46
N GLU A 61 8.24 -16.66 30.67
CA GLU A 61 7.06 -15.89 31.06
C GLU A 61 6.81 -14.68 30.13
N GLN A 62 7.86 -13.94 29.78
CA GLN A 62 7.76 -12.82 28.85
C GLN A 62 7.34 -13.29 27.44
N LYS A 63 7.89 -14.42 26.97
CA LYS A 63 7.53 -15.02 25.67
C LYS A 63 6.06 -15.40 25.63
N ASP A 64 5.55 -16.02 26.68
CA ASP A 64 4.15 -16.46 26.78
C ASP A 64 3.20 -15.26 26.82
N LYS A 65 3.52 -14.24 27.63
CA LYS A 65 2.74 -13.00 27.68
C LYS A 65 2.70 -12.29 26.32
N ILE A 66 3.85 -12.19 25.66
CA ILE A 66 3.96 -11.66 24.29
C ILE A 66 3.14 -12.49 23.29
N LYS A 67 3.12 -13.82 23.42
CA LYS A 67 2.35 -14.70 22.54
C LYS A 67 0.85 -14.47 22.73
N SER A 68 0.37 -14.37 23.97
CA SER A 68 -1.04 -14.05 24.28
C SER A 68 -1.44 -12.69 23.70
N LEU A 69 -0.64 -11.65 23.95
CA LEU A 69 -0.87 -10.32 23.42
C LEU A 69 -0.92 -10.30 21.89
N LYS A 70 -0.11 -11.13 21.20
CA LYS A 70 -0.18 -11.25 19.74
C LYS A 70 -1.47 -11.88 19.26
N SER A 71 -1.95 -12.94 19.93
CA SER A 71 -3.24 -13.55 19.58
C SER A 71 -4.40 -12.58 19.80
N GLU A 72 -4.43 -11.91 20.94
CA GLU A 72 -5.45 -10.91 21.27
C GLU A 72 -5.45 -9.76 20.27
N ASN A 73 -4.27 -9.16 20.00
CA ASN A 73 -4.12 -8.11 19.01
C ASN A 73 -4.55 -8.56 17.61
N ARG A 74 -4.35 -9.84 17.24
CA ARG A 74 -4.81 -10.36 15.94
C ARG A 74 -6.33 -10.38 15.86
N VAL A 75 -7.01 -10.79 16.94
CA VAL A 75 -8.48 -10.81 17.01
C VAL A 75 -9.02 -9.37 16.99
N GLN A 76 -8.48 -8.49 17.84
CA GLN A 76 -8.88 -7.08 17.91
C GLN A 76 -8.65 -6.35 16.58
N LYS A 77 -7.49 -6.54 15.93
CA LYS A 77 -7.24 -5.95 14.61
C LYS A 77 -8.18 -6.47 13.54
N LYS A 78 -8.57 -7.75 13.60
CA LYS A 78 -9.55 -8.31 12.67
C LYS A 78 -10.92 -7.67 12.88
N ALA A 79 -11.36 -7.52 14.12
CA ALA A 79 -12.62 -6.84 14.45
C ALA A 79 -12.59 -5.38 13.99
N PHE A 80 -11.54 -4.64 14.36
CA PHE A 80 -11.30 -3.26 13.94
C PHE A 80 -11.32 -3.09 12.42
N PHE A 81 -10.70 -4.04 11.69
CA PHE A 81 -10.71 -4.00 10.22
C PHE A 81 -12.11 -4.23 9.65
N VAL A 82 -12.87 -5.18 10.21
CA VAL A 82 -14.26 -5.43 9.80
C VAL A 82 -15.14 -4.20 10.06
N GLU A 83 -14.94 -3.52 11.19
CA GLU A 83 -15.70 -2.34 11.60
C GLU A 83 -15.37 -1.10 10.77
N HIS A 84 -14.09 -0.76 10.62
CA HIS A 84 -13.68 0.55 10.06
C HIS A 84 -13.25 0.52 8.59
N PHE A 85 -12.95 -0.67 8.05
CA PHE A 85 -12.41 -0.80 6.69
C PHE A 85 -13.29 -1.67 5.80
N SER A 86 -14.34 -2.27 6.39
CA SER A 86 -15.22 -3.29 5.85
C SER A 86 -14.48 -4.42 5.09
N LYS A 87 -15.16 -5.52 4.83
CA LYS A 87 -14.65 -6.53 3.89
C LYS A 87 -14.95 -6.17 2.45
N ASP A 88 -15.69 -5.10 2.22
CA ASP A 88 -16.17 -4.76 0.89
C ASP A 88 -15.00 -4.23 0.06
N MET A 89 -14.45 -5.15 -0.73
CA MET A 89 -13.58 -4.85 -1.87
C MET A 89 -14.14 -3.65 -2.66
N LYS A 90 -15.47 -3.50 -2.70
CA LYS A 90 -16.20 -2.37 -3.28
C LYS A 90 -15.70 -1.00 -2.84
N GLU A 91 -15.38 -0.76 -1.56
CA GLU A 91 -14.91 0.56 -1.15
C GLU A 91 -13.48 0.84 -1.63
N ARG A 92 -12.63 -0.19 -1.61
CA ARG A 92 -11.28 -0.10 -2.20
C ARG A 92 -11.32 0.09 -3.70
N ASP A 93 -12.22 -0.63 -4.37
CA ASP A 93 -12.41 -0.57 -5.81
C ASP A 93 -13.05 0.76 -6.22
N ALA A 94 -13.97 1.31 -5.40
CA ALA A 94 -14.51 2.65 -5.59
C ALA A 94 -13.44 3.73 -5.45
N ASN A 95 -12.56 3.65 -4.44
CA ASN A 95 -11.45 4.60 -4.32
C ASN A 95 -10.48 4.48 -5.50
N ARG A 96 -10.22 3.26 -6.00
CA ARG A 96 -9.42 3.06 -7.21
C ARG A 96 -10.07 3.66 -8.45
N ALA A 97 -11.37 3.46 -8.62
CA ALA A 97 -12.14 4.05 -9.72
C ALA A 97 -12.10 5.58 -9.65
N LYS A 98 -12.33 6.18 -8.47
CA LYS A 98 -12.21 7.63 -8.28
C LYS A 98 -10.83 8.17 -8.65
N VAL A 99 -9.77 7.47 -8.25
CA VAL A 99 -8.40 7.84 -8.66
C VAL A 99 -8.25 7.74 -10.18
N GLN A 100 -8.75 6.66 -10.78
CA GLN A 100 -8.68 6.46 -12.23
C GLN A 100 -9.44 7.56 -12.98
N ASP A 101 -10.65 7.91 -12.56
CA ASP A 101 -11.46 8.96 -13.16
C ASP A 101 -10.78 10.33 -13.08
N LEU A 102 -10.18 10.67 -11.93
CA LEU A 102 -9.43 11.92 -11.76
C LEU A 102 -8.17 11.99 -12.63
N VAL A 103 -7.47 10.88 -12.82
CA VAL A 103 -6.22 10.83 -13.61
C VAL A 103 -6.50 10.76 -15.12
N LEU A 104 -7.65 10.22 -15.52
CA LEU A 104 -8.07 10.12 -16.92
C LEU A 104 -8.95 11.30 -17.38
N ALA A 105 -9.32 12.21 -16.49
CA ALA A 105 -10.08 13.40 -16.82
C ALA A 105 -9.32 14.31 -17.81
N GLU A 106 -10.05 15.03 -18.65
CA GLU A 106 -9.49 15.98 -19.62
C GLU A 106 -8.70 17.10 -18.94
N SER A 107 -9.12 17.51 -17.74
CA SER A 107 -8.41 18.43 -16.86
C SER A 107 -8.27 17.83 -15.46
N PHE A 108 -7.14 18.13 -14.81
CA PHE A 108 -6.86 17.62 -13.47
C PHE A 108 -7.56 18.47 -12.41
N ASP A 109 -8.50 17.86 -11.67
CA ASP A 109 -9.14 18.46 -10.51
C ASP A 109 -8.30 18.22 -9.24
N ALA A 110 -7.47 19.20 -8.91
CA ALA A 110 -6.59 19.14 -7.75
C ALA A 110 -7.37 19.14 -6.41
N GLU A 111 -8.54 19.76 -6.36
CA GLU A 111 -9.34 19.84 -5.13
C GLU A 111 -9.97 18.48 -4.83
N ALA A 112 -10.59 17.85 -5.83
CA ALA A 112 -11.16 16.51 -5.70
C ALA A 112 -10.09 15.46 -5.37
N ALA A 113 -8.89 15.57 -5.97
CA ALA A 113 -7.75 14.71 -5.63
C ALA A 113 -7.30 14.89 -4.17
N SER A 114 -7.22 16.13 -3.69
CA SER A 114 -6.85 16.41 -2.29
C SER A 114 -7.87 15.84 -1.31
N GLN A 115 -9.17 16.03 -1.57
CA GLN A 115 -10.24 15.52 -0.73
C GLN A 115 -10.20 13.98 -0.64
N LEU A 116 -10.01 13.30 -1.78
CA LEU A 116 -9.87 11.84 -1.82
C LEU A 116 -8.64 11.36 -1.04
N ALA A 117 -7.52 12.09 -1.15
CA ALA A 117 -6.31 11.79 -0.38
C ALA A 117 -6.54 11.93 1.14
N ASP A 118 -7.24 12.98 1.58
CA ASP A 118 -7.55 13.22 2.98
C ASP A 118 -8.44 12.13 3.58
N GLU A 119 -9.46 11.68 2.85
CA GLU A 119 -10.30 10.54 3.26
C GLU A 119 -9.47 9.28 3.48
N MET A 120 -8.57 8.99 2.53
CA MET A 120 -7.66 7.85 2.66
C MET A 120 -6.66 8.01 3.82
N ALA A 121 -6.18 9.23 4.06
CA ALA A 121 -5.25 9.55 5.14
C ALA A 121 -5.88 9.35 6.52
N LYS A 122 -7.13 9.79 6.72
CA LYS A 122 -7.91 9.58 7.97
C LYS A 122 -8.03 8.09 8.30
N LYS A 123 -8.30 7.26 7.28
CA LYS A 123 -8.35 5.81 7.46
C LYS A 123 -6.97 5.22 7.81
N LYS A 124 -5.90 5.68 7.15
CA LYS A 124 -4.54 5.24 7.49
C LYS A 124 -4.13 5.64 8.91
N SER A 125 -4.50 6.82 9.39
CA SER A 125 -4.14 7.28 10.73
C SER A 125 -4.74 6.40 11.82
N LEU A 126 -6.01 5.99 11.67
CA LEU A 126 -6.68 5.06 12.58
C LEU A 126 -5.95 3.71 12.69
N LEU A 127 -5.49 3.14 11.56
CA LEU A 127 -4.66 1.93 11.57
C LEU A 127 -3.30 2.15 12.22
N MET A 128 -2.71 3.33 12.02
CA MET A 128 -1.42 3.67 12.59
C MET A 128 -1.49 3.75 14.11
N VAL A 129 -2.53 4.39 14.67
CA VAL A 129 -2.79 4.41 16.12
C VAL A 129 -2.96 2.99 16.67
N LYS A 130 -3.81 2.16 16.05
CA LYS A 130 -3.98 0.75 16.47
C LYS A 130 -2.70 -0.08 16.37
N LYS A 131 -1.81 0.25 15.44
CA LYS A 131 -0.49 -0.36 15.38
C LYS A 131 0.37 0.09 16.57
N MET A 132 0.40 1.38 16.89
CA MET A 132 1.14 1.92 18.04
C MET A 132 0.66 1.35 19.36
N GLU A 133 -0.65 1.22 19.58
CA GLU A 133 -1.22 0.60 20.77
C GLU A 133 -0.69 -0.84 20.96
N ALA A 134 -0.74 -1.65 19.89
CA ALA A 134 -0.24 -3.02 19.92
C ALA A 134 1.29 -3.08 20.15
N GLN A 135 2.04 -2.13 19.58
CA GLN A 135 3.48 -2.00 19.79
C GLN A 135 3.79 -1.66 21.25
N HIS A 136 3.05 -0.72 21.83
CA HIS A 136 3.20 -0.31 23.23
C HIS A 136 2.90 -1.48 24.19
N ALA A 137 1.78 -2.18 24.00
CA ALA A 137 1.40 -3.32 24.84
C ALA A 137 2.45 -4.46 24.81
N MET A 138 3.08 -4.66 23.65
CA MET A 138 4.16 -5.63 23.49
C MET A 138 5.45 -5.20 24.18
N LEU A 139 5.81 -3.92 24.11
CA LEU A 139 7.02 -3.38 24.72
C LEU A 139 6.90 -3.19 26.23
N SER A 140 5.69 -3.08 26.78
CA SER A 140 5.48 -2.98 28.23
C SER A 140 5.87 -4.24 29.00
N VAL A 141 5.98 -5.39 28.33
CA VAL A 141 6.46 -6.66 28.91
C VAL A 141 7.98 -6.68 29.10
N LEU A 142 8.71 -5.82 28.38
CA LEU A 142 10.17 -5.78 28.41
C LEU A 142 10.70 -5.00 29.61
N THR A 143 11.86 -5.42 30.12
CA THR A 143 12.64 -4.66 31.10
C THR A 143 13.24 -3.40 30.46
N ALA A 144 13.76 -2.48 31.29
CA ALA A 144 14.43 -1.26 30.80
C ALA A 144 15.60 -1.59 29.87
N GLU A 145 16.49 -2.50 30.29
CA GLU A 145 17.65 -2.94 29.51
C GLU A 145 17.24 -3.58 28.16
N GLN A 146 16.16 -4.39 28.17
CA GLN A 146 15.64 -5.00 26.94
C GLN A 146 15.06 -3.94 25.98
N LYS A 147 14.45 -2.87 26.50
CA LYS A 147 13.96 -1.75 25.68
C LYS A 147 15.12 -0.98 25.04
N GLU A 148 16.22 -0.77 25.73
CA GLU A 148 17.41 -0.14 25.17
C GLU A 148 18.01 -0.99 24.04
N LYS A 149 18.20 -2.29 24.26
CA LYS A 149 18.64 -3.24 23.21
C LYS A 149 17.68 -3.23 22.01
N PHE A 150 16.38 -3.15 22.27
CA PHE A 150 15.37 -3.07 21.23
C PHE A 150 15.50 -1.80 20.38
N VAL A 151 15.73 -0.63 20.99
CA VAL A 151 15.97 0.63 20.27
C VAL A 151 17.25 0.56 19.44
N ALA A 152 18.33 -0.02 19.99
CA ALA A 152 19.57 -0.22 19.24
C ALA A 152 19.36 -1.10 17.99
N PHE A 153 18.65 -2.23 18.14
CA PHE A 153 18.33 -3.10 17.00
C PHE A 153 17.42 -2.43 15.97
N GLN A 154 16.51 -1.54 16.39
CA GLN A 154 15.73 -0.76 15.43
C GLN A 154 16.60 0.18 14.61
N LYS A 155 17.51 0.92 15.25
CA LYS A 155 18.44 1.83 14.55
C LYS A 155 19.29 1.07 13.54
N GLU A 156 19.94 0.00 13.97
CA GLU A 156 20.77 -0.84 13.10
C GLU A 156 19.98 -1.36 11.88
N LYS A 157 18.72 -1.75 12.09
CA LYS A 157 17.85 -2.22 11.00
C LYS A 157 17.51 -1.10 10.01
N VAL A 158 17.23 0.11 10.51
CA VAL A 158 16.96 1.29 9.66
C VAL A 158 18.21 1.64 8.85
N GLU A 159 19.36 1.76 9.49
CA GLU A 159 20.64 2.08 8.83
C GLU A 159 20.99 1.04 7.74
N ARG A 160 20.92 -0.25 8.06
CA ARG A 160 21.15 -1.33 7.09
C ARG A 160 20.15 -1.28 5.93
N CYS A 161 18.93 -0.85 6.21
CA CYS A 161 17.91 -0.71 5.18
C CYS A 161 18.23 0.47 4.27
N GLU A 162 18.59 1.62 4.83
CA GLU A 162 19.01 2.83 4.09
C GLU A 162 20.23 2.53 3.21
N GLU A 163 21.24 1.85 3.75
CA GLU A 163 22.43 1.43 2.99
C GLU A 163 22.07 0.51 1.81
N LYS A 164 21.07 -0.37 1.98
CA LYS A 164 20.55 -1.17 0.86
C LYS A 164 19.83 -0.32 -0.17
N VAL A 165 19.07 0.69 0.27
CA VAL A 165 18.41 1.63 -0.65
C VAL A 165 19.44 2.38 -1.46
N MET A 166 20.45 2.97 -0.80
CA MET A 166 21.52 3.72 -1.46
C MET A 166 22.26 2.86 -2.47
N ARG A 167 22.66 1.63 -2.11
CA ARG A 167 23.29 0.69 -3.06
C ARG A 167 22.42 0.35 -4.26
N HIS A 168 21.09 0.28 -4.09
CA HIS A 168 20.19 0.03 -5.20
C HIS A 168 20.04 1.25 -6.11
N ILE A 169 20.07 2.47 -5.55
CA ILE A 169 20.08 3.72 -6.33
C ILE A 169 21.38 3.82 -7.14
N GLU A 170 22.53 3.59 -6.52
CA GLU A 170 23.86 3.66 -7.16
C GLU A 170 24.04 2.62 -8.28
N LYS A 171 23.45 1.43 -8.13
CA LYS A 171 23.51 0.36 -9.16
C LYS A 171 22.44 0.48 -10.25
N GLY A 172 21.46 1.38 -10.06
CA GLY A 172 20.39 1.66 -11.02
C GLY A 172 20.68 2.84 -11.94
N GLN A 173 21.84 3.50 -11.77
CA GLN A 173 22.47 4.39 -12.75
C GLN A 173 23.44 3.58 -13.62
#